data_AF-A0A5E4N4M7-F1
#
_entry.id   AF-A0A5E4N4M7-F1
#
_cell.length_a   1.000
_cell.length_b   1.000
_cell.length_c   1.000
_cell.angle_alpha   90.00
_cell.angle_beta   90.00
_cell.angle_gamma   90.00
#
_symmetry.space_group_name_H-M   'P 1'
#
loop_
_entity.id
_entity.type
_entity.pdbx_description
1 polymer ?
#
loop_
_entity_poly.entity_id
_entity_poly.type
_entity_poly.pdbx_seq_one_letter_code
_entity_poly.pdbx_strand_id
1 'polypeptide(L)' 'MSNKRRRCFTIVEKVKIIERLESGVSNKDLCQELRISQSTLSTIWKSKDQIKSVFQKDFSHPTKD' A
#
# COMPACT_ATOMS: atom_id res chain seq x y z
N MET A 1 -1.43 -0.43 -27.66
CA MET A 1 -0.93 -0.62 -26.29
C MET A 1 -1.97 -0.04 -25.33
N SER A 2 -2.69 -0.89 -24.61
CA SER A 2 -3.85 -0.46 -23.80
C SER A 2 -3.41 0.45 -22.66
N ASN A 3 -4.02 1.64 -22.61
CA ASN A 3 -3.77 2.69 -21.64
C ASN A 3 -4.27 2.22 -20.26
N LYS A 4 -3.45 1.42 -19.58
CA LYS A 4 -3.78 0.82 -18.29
C LYS A 4 -3.79 1.94 -17.26
N ARG A 5 -4.99 2.50 -16.99
CA ARG A 5 -5.21 3.54 -15.96
C ARG A 5 -4.44 3.14 -14.71
N ARG A 6 -3.39 3.90 -14.37
CA ARG A 6 -2.59 3.66 -13.17
C ARG A 6 -3.48 3.94 -11.98
N ARG A 7 -3.84 2.89 -11.23
CA ARG A 7 -4.58 3.05 -9.98
C ARG A 7 -3.65 3.74 -8.99
N CYS A 8 -4.03 4.93 -8.54
CA CYS A 8 -3.30 5.67 -7.52
C CYS A 8 -3.73 5.14 -6.15
N PHE A 9 -2.82 4.50 -5.42
CA PHE A 9 -3.03 4.11 -4.04
C PHE A 9 -2.58 5.24 -3.12
N THR A 10 -3.44 5.63 -2.19
CA THR A 10 -3.07 6.53 -1.09
C THR A 10 -2.13 5.81 -0.13
N ILE A 11 -1.41 6.57 0.69
CA ILE A 11 -0.51 6.00 1.70
C ILE A 11 -1.30 5.07 2.65
N VAL A 12 -2.50 5.47 3.06
CA VAL A 12 -3.39 4.67 3.92
C VAL A 12 -3.75 3.32 3.30
N GLU A 13 -4.13 3.31 2.01
CA GLU A 13 -4.42 2.06 1.29
C GLU A 13 -3.20 1.14 1.24
N LYS A 14 -2.02 1.71 0.99
CA LYS A 14 -0.77 0.94 0.98
C LYS A 14 -0.43 0.36 2.35
N VAL A 15 -0.65 1.10 3.43
CA VAL A 15 -0.45 0.60 4.80
C VAL A 15 -1.40 -0.58 5.07
N LYS A 16 -2.69 -0.46 4.76
CA LYS A 16 -3.66 -1.56 4.92
C LYS A 16 -3.26 -2.83 4.17
N ILE A 17 -2.71 -2.66 2.96
CA ILE A 17 -2.17 -3.77 2.16
C ILE A 17 -1.05 -4.48 2.91
N ILE A 18 -0.11 -3.72 3.46
CA ILE A 18 1.03 -4.24 4.22
C ILE A 18 0.54 -4.94 5.50
N GLU A 19 -0.39 -4.34 6.24
CA GLU A 19 -0.94 -4.93 7.48
C GLU A 19 -1.62 -6.28 7.22
N ARG A 20 -2.39 -6.40 6.14
CA ARG A 20 -3.02 -7.68 5.77
C ARG A 20 -2.00 -8.73 5.35
N LEU A 21 -0.95 -8.34 4.64
CA LEU A 21 0.17 -9.24 4.33
C LEU A 21 0.91 -9.69 5.60
N GLU A 22 1.12 -8.79 6.57
CA GLU A 22 1.70 -9.12 7.88
C GLU A 22 0.78 -10.02 8.71
N SER A 23 -0.54 -9.88 8.57
CA SER A 23 -1.54 -10.77 9.18
C SER A 23 -1.60 -12.17 8.55
N GLY A 24 -0.85 -12.42 7.47
CA GLY A 24 -0.80 -13.72 6.79
C GLY A 24 -1.86 -13.90 5.68
N VAL A 25 -2.52 -12.83 5.24
CA VAL A 25 -3.42 -12.90 4.08
C VAL A 25 -2.63 -13.25 2.82
N SER A 26 -3.16 -14.19 2.02
CA SER A 26 -2.49 -14.64 0.80
C SER A 26 -2.42 -13.54 -0.25
N ASN A 27 -1.25 -13.40 -0.89
CA ASN A 27 -1.03 -12.44 -1.98
C ASN A 27 -2.06 -12.55 -3.11
N LYS A 28 -2.54 -13.78 -3.41
CA LYS A 28 -3.55 -14.00 -4.45
C LYS A 28 -4.89 -13.37 -4.08
N ASP A 29 -5.32 -13.63 -2.85
CA ASP A 29 -6.58 -13.14 -2.31
C ASP A 29 -6.60 -11.61 -2.30
N LEU A 30 -5.52 -11.02 -1.78
CA LEU A 30 -5.33 -9.57 -1.74
C LEU A 30 -5.31 -8.94 -3.14
N CYS A 31 -4.66 -9.59 -4.10
CA CYS A 31 -4.63 -9.12 -5.48
C CYS A 31 -6.00 -9.18 -6.16
N GLN A 32 -6.80 -10.21 -5.87
CA GLN A 32 -8.17 -10.31 -6.39
C GLN A 32 -9.07 -9.24 -5.78
N GLU A 33 -9.06 -9.09 -4.46
CA GLU A 33 -9.89 -8.12 -3.75
C GLU A 33 -9.59 -6.69 -4.22
N LEU A 34 -8.30 -6.35 -4.29
CA LEU A 34 -7.85 -5.01 -4.67
C LEU A 34 -7.72 -4.83 -6.19
N ARG A 35 -7.99 -5.87 -6.99
CA ARG A 35 -7.78 -5.92 -8.44
C ARG A 35 -6.44 -5.34 -8.88
N ILE A 36 -5.36 -5.74 -8.18
CA ILE A 36 -3.99 -5.35 -8.51
C ILE A 36 -3.19 -6.53 -9.02
N SER A 37 -2.16 -6.26 -9.83
CA SER A 37 -1.22 -7.31 -10.21
C SER A 37 -0.31 -7.67 -9.03
N GLN A 38 0.16 -8.91 -9.02
CA GLN A 38 1.18 -9.38 -8.08
C GLN A 38 2.42 -8.49 -8.12
N SER A 39 2.79 -7.97 -9.30
CA SER A 39 3.88 -7.01 -9.47
C SER A 39 3.68 -5.74 -8.65
N THR A 40 2.47 -5.17 -8.66
CA THR A 40 2.13 -3.98 -7.88
C THR A 40 2.21 -4.27 -6.38
N LEU A 41 1.67 -5.42 -5.95
CA LEU A 41 1.71 -5.85 -4.56
C LEU A 41 3.16 -5.99 -4.05
N SER A 42 4.02 -6.66 -4.83
CA SER A 42 5.44 -6.81 -4.52
C SER A 42 6.17 -5.46 -4.40
N THR A 43 5.85 -4.48 -5.27
CA THR A 43 6.45 -3.14 -5.18
C THR A 43 6.01 -2.41 -3.91
N ILE A 44 4.73 -2.50 -3.54
CA ILE A 44 4.20 -1.93 -2.30
C ILE A 44 4.89 -2.57 -1.09
N TRP A 45 5.02 -3.90 -1.08
CA TRP A 45 5.70 -4.63 -0.01
C TRP A 45 7.18 -4.26 0.11
N LYS A 46 7.90 -4.14 -1.00
CA LYS A 46 9.30 -3.69 -1.00
C LYS A 46 9.47 -2.27 -0.45
N SER A 47 8.47 -1.42 -0.66
CA SER A 47 8.50 -0.03 -0.20
C SER A 47 7.84 0.15 1.17
N LYS A 48 7.55 -0.94 1.91
CA LYS A 48 6.74 -0.90 3.13
C LYS A 48 7.29 0.03 4.20
N ASP A 49 8.60 0.04 4.39
CA ASP A 49 9.26 0.85 5.41
C ASP A 49 9.12 2.34 5.09
N GLN A 50 9.29 2.71 3.83
CA GLN A 50 9.06 4.08 3.36
C GLN A 50 7.58 4.47 3.50
N ILE A 51 6.65 3.59 3.13
CA ILE A 51 5.22 3.84 3.23
C ILE A 51 4.80 4.05 4.69
N LYS A 52 5.26 3.20 5.62
CA LYS A 52 5.02 3.33 7.06
C LYS A 52 5.66 4.60 7.61
N SER A 53 6.87 4.96 7.17
CA SER A 53 7.54 6.21 7.58
C SER A 53 6.79 7.45 7.13
N VAL A 54 6.32 7.49 5.87
CA VAL A 54 5.51 8.60 5.35
C VAL A 54 4.19 8.70 6.11
N PHE A 55 3.51 7.58 6.34
CA PHE A 55 2.30 7.54 7.15
C PHE A 55 2.56 8.13 8.54
N GLN A 56 3.56 7.63 9.27
CA GLN A 56 3.92 8.17 10.58
C GLN A 56 4.25 9.67 10.53
N LYS A 57 4.94 10.16 9.49
CA LYS A 57 5.28 11.57 9.34
C LYS A 57 4.06 12.46 9.12
N ASP A 58 3.12 12.03 8.28
CA ASP A 58 1.85 12.71 8.03
C ASP A 58 0.98 12.79 9.30
N PHE A 59 0.99 11.75 10.15
CA PHE A 59 0.21 11.72 11.39
C PHE A 59 0.96 12.26 12.63
N SER A 60 2.29 12.42 12.58
CA SER A 60 3.13 12.85 13.70
C SER A 60 3.52 14.34 13.65
N HIS A 61 2.87 15.16 12.81
CA HIS A 61 2.82 16.60 13.03
C HIS A 61 1.55 16.93 13.81
N PRO A 62 1.56 16.94 15.16
CA PRO A 62 0.70 17.89 15.83
C PRO A 62 1.17 19.25 15.32
N THR A 63 0.38 19.88 14.47
CA THR A 63 0.41 21.34 14.29
C THR A 63 0.44 21.92 15.69
N LYS A 64 1.65 22.31 16.14
CA LYS A 64 1.78 23.30 17.20
C LYS A 64 1.30 24.59 16.56
N ASP A 65 0.14 25.01 17.02
CA ASP A 65 -0.40 26.37 16.96
C ASP A 65 0.71 27.42 17.14
#